data_AF-A0A7Y8TEU8-F1
#
_entry.id   AF-A0A7Y8TEU8-F1
#
_cell.length_a   1.000
_cell.length_b   1.000
_cell.length_c   1.000
_cell.angle_alpha   90.00
_cell.angle_beta   90.00
_cell.angle_gamma   90.00
#
_symmetry.space_group_name_H-M   'P 1'
#
loop_
_entity.id
_entity.type
_entity.pdbx_description
1 polymer ?
#
loop_
_entity_poly.entity_id
_entity_poly.type
_entity_poly.pdbx_seq_one_letter_code
_entity_poly.pdbx_strand_id
1 'polypeptide(L)'
;MNADKIKQDIKNRISIIDKSFGTYSWINVYKDKLLGVEILPLERTLRSANLRFKINVGWVFVLTALLSFLAIRVVQDRDVLDFKKMSGVVVLMSLVFGVILNTFKLYKLKTNLEIKIYLIKLRNMIDGN
;
A
#
# COMPACT_ATOMS: atom_id res chain seq x y z
N MET A 1 -34.30 -0.97 7.33
CA MET A 1 -33.55 -1.85 6.40
C MET A 1 -33.47 -3.24 7.05
N ASN A 2 -33.82 -4.32 6.35
CA ASN A 2 -33.83 -5.68 6.93
C ASN A 2 -32.38 -6.16 7.20
N ALA A 3 -32.14 -6.82 8.33
CA ALA A 3 -30.86 -7.44 8.70
C ALA A 3 -30.31 -8.34 7.58
N ASP A 4 -31.17 -9.10 6.89
CA ASP A 4 -30.75 -9.96 5.78
C ASP A 4 -30.19 -9.15 4.60
N LYS A 5 -30.81 -8.00 4.30
CA LYS A 5 -30.32 -7.09 3.25
C LYS A 5 -28.97 -6.48 3.65
N ILE A 6 -28.78 -6.16 4.93
CA ILE A 6 -27.50 -5.65 5.46
C ILE A 6 -26.41 -6.72 5.35
N LYS A 7 -26.69 -7.97 5.75
CA LYS A 7 -25.76 -9.10 5.64
C LYS A 7 -25.36 -9.35 4.19
N GLN A 8 -26.31 -9.26 3.27
CA GLN A 8 -26.04 -9.42 1.83
C GLN A 8 -25.17 -8.29 1.28
N ASP A 9 -25.42 -7.02 1.66
CA ASP A 9 -24.58 -5.89 1.26
C ASP A 9 -23.15 -6.02 1.79
N ILE A 10 -22.98 -6.41 3.07
CA ILE A 10 -21.68 -6.67 3.67
C ILE A 10 -20.92 -7.76 2.90
N LYS A 11 -21.58 -8.88 2.59
CA LYS A 11 -20.99 -9.98 1.82
C LYS A 11 -20.54 -9.51 0.42
N ASN A 12 -21.36 -8.70 -0.24
CA ASN A 12 -21.04 -8.13 -1.55
C ASN A 12 -19.82 -7.22 -1.47
N ARG A 13 -19.74 -6.34 -0.46
CA ARG A 13 -18.60 -5.45 -0.25
C ARG A 13 -17.30 -6.21 0.03
N ILE A 14 -17.36 -7.26 0.86
CA ILE A 14 -16.19 -8.14 1.10
C ILE A 14 -15.74 -8.80 -0.20
N SER A 15 -16.68 -9.32 -1.01
CA SER A 15 -16.36 -9.94 -2.31
C SER A 15 -15.70 -8.95 -3.29
N ILE A 16 -16.15 -7.70 -3.33
CA ILE A 16 -15.53 -6.64 -4.14
C ILE A 16 -14.07 -6.40 -3.69
N ILE A 17 -13.85 -6.34 -2.38
CA ILE A 17 -12.50 -6.16 -1.81
C ILE A 17 -11.61 -7.37 -2.17
N ASP A 18 -12.13 -8.59 -2.05
CA ASP A 18 -11.39 -9.81 -2.37
C ASP A 18 -11.01 -9.89 -3.85
N LYS A 19 -11.93 -9.50 -4.75
CA LYS A 19 -11.61 -9.36 -6.17
C LYS A 19 -10.50 -8.34 -6.40
N SER A 20 -10.54 -7.21 -5.70
CA SER A 20 -9.50 -6.19 -5.83
C SER A 20 -8.12 -6.70 -5.41
N PHE A 21 -8.03 -7.63 -4.46
CA PHE A 21 -6.77 -8.28 -4.11
C PHE A 21 -6.26 -9.20 -5.22
N GLY A 22 -7.16 -9.91 -5.91
CA GLY A 22 -6.83 -10.78 -7.04
C GLY A 22 -6.39 -10.05 -8.30
N THR A 23 -6.81 -8.79 -8.50
CA THR A 23 -6.42 -7.98 -9.67
C THR A 23 -4.95 -7.56 -9.65
N TYR A 24 -4.32 -7.51 -8.47
CA TYR A 24 -2.96 -6.99 -8.31
C TYR A 24 -1.94 -8.11 -8.12
N SER A 25 -1.09 -8.33 -9.13
CA SER A 25 -0.03 -9.35 -9.08
C SER A 25 0.90 -9.23 -7.86
N TRP A 26 1.16 -8.01 -7.38
CA TRP A 26 2.00 -7.76 -6.19
C TRP A 26 1.34 -8.15 -4.86
N ILE A 27 0.03 -8.37 -4.85
CA ILE A 27 -0.73 -8.82 -3.67
C ILE A 27 -0.70 -10.35 -3.55
N ASN A 28 -0.31 -11.08 -4.60
CA ASN A 28 -0.29 -12.55 -4.58
C ASN A 28 0.53 -13.15 -3.43
N VAL A 29 1.58 -12.46 -2.95
CA VAL A 29 2.39 -12.84 -1.78
C VAL A 29 1.56 -12.96 -0.50
N TYR A 30 0.41 -12.30 -0.44
CA TYR A 30 -0.50 -12.27 0.70
C TYR A 30 -1.82 -13.00 0.46
N LYS A 31 -2.06 -13.53 -0.75
CA LYS A 31 -3.38 -14.01 -1.20
C LYS A 31 -4.03 -14.98 -0.21
N ASP A 32 -3.27 -15.97 0.27
CA ASP A 32 -3.78 -16.99 1.20
C ASP A 32 -4.13 -16.42 2.57
N LYS A 33 -3.48 -15.33 2.99
CA LYS A 33 -3.74 -14.63 4.26
C LYS A 33 -4.87 -13.61 4.15
N LEU A 34 -5.14 -13.12 2.93
CA LEU A 34 -6.12 -12.06 2.66
C LEU A 34 -7.53 -12.60 2.40
N LEU A 35 -7.66 -13.80 1.86
CA LEU A 35 -8.95 -14.41 1.54
C LEU A 35 -9.64 -15.08 2.75
N GLY A 36 -8.93 -15.22 3.87
CA GLY A 36 -9.49 -15.74 5.12
C GLY A 36 -10.60 -14.88 5.69
N VAL A 37 -11.47 -15.52 6.49
CA VAL A 37 -12.53 -14.86 7.28
C VAL A 37 -12.06 -14.61 8.72
N GLU A 38 -10.93 -15.20 9.11
CA GLU A 38 -10.35 -15.05 10.44
C GLU A 38 -9.76 -13.64 10.64
N ILE A 39 -10.22 -12.97 11.69
CA ILE A 39 -9.81 -11.59 12.00
C ILE A 39 -8.32 -11.51 12.37
N LEU A 40 -7.82 -12.47 13.17
CA LEU A 40 -6.44 -12.44 13.70
C LEU A 40 -5.35 -12.44 12.61
N PRO A 41 -5.38 -13.33 11.60
CA PRO A 41 -4.46 -13.28 10.46
C PRO A 41 -4.56 -11.97 9.65
N LEU A 42 -5.78 -11.46 9.45
CA LEU A 42 -6.01 -10.19 8.74
C LEU A 42 -5.41 -9.01 9.50
N GLU A 43 -5.59 -8.94 10.82
CA GLU A 43 -5.02 -7.89 11.66
C GLU A 43 -3.48 -7.95 11.72
N ARG A 44 -2.89 -9.16 11.75
CA ARG A 44 -1.43 -9.32 11.62
C ARG A 44 -0.92 -8.80 10.28
N THR A 45 -1.63 -9.12 9.20
CA THR A 45 -1.28 -8.65 7.84
C THR A 45 -1.42 -7.12 7.74
N LEU A 46 -2.48 -6.56 8.31
CA LEU A 46 -2.70 -5.11 8.39
C LEU A 46 -1.57 -4.42 9.16
N ARG A 47 -1.17 -4.95 10.32
CA ARG A 47 -0.07 -4.38 11.12
C ARG A 47 1.24 -4.39 10.35
N SER A 48 1.53 -5.49 9.64
CA SER A 48 2.73 -5.59 8.78
C SER A 48 2.68 -4.59 7.62
N ALA A 49 1.54 -4.51 6.91
CA ALA A 49 1.35 -3.56 5.81
C ALA A 49 1.47 -2.10 6.29
N ASN A 50 0.91 -1.77 7.45
CA ASN A 50 0.99 -0.44 8.05
C ASN A 50 2.43 -0.07 8.46
N LEU A 51 3.19 -1.02 9.03
CA LEU A 51 4.61 -0.80 9.34
C LEU A 51 5.42 -0.53 8.07
N ARG A 52 5.26 -1.38 7.05
CA ARG A 52 5.94 -1.19 5.76
C ARG A 52 5.53 0.11 5.10
N PHE A 53 4.26 0.51 5.18
CA PHE A 53 3.78 1.79 4.66
C PHE A 53 4.51 2.95 5.32
N LYS A 54 4.58 3.00 6.65
CA LYS A 54 5.31 4.06 7.39
C LYS A 54 6.78 4.11 7.01
N ILE A 55 7.44 2.95 6.90
CA ILE A 55 8.85 2.87 6.48
C ILE A 55 9.02 3.43 5.06
N ASN A 56 8.17 3.04 4.11
CA ASN A 56 8.26 3.56 2.74
C ASN A 56 8.00 5.07 2.67
N VAL A 57 7.03 5.59 3.44
CA VAL A 57 6.81 7.04 3.54
C VAL A 57 8.07 7.75 4.04
N GLY A 58 8.74 7.20 5.06
CA GLY A 58 10.04 7.72 5.53
C GLY A 58 11.09 7.73 4.43
N TRP A 59 11.21 6.64 3.65
CA TRP A 59 12.12 6.57 2.51
C TRP A 59 11.80 7.58 1.42
N VAL A 60 10.52 7.86 1.13
CA VAL A 60 10.14 8.91 0.17
C VAL A 60 10.73 10.25 0.59
N PHE A 61 10.61 10.64 1.86
CA PHE A 61 11.17 11.90 2.34
C PHE A 61 12.70 11.93 2.24
N VAL A 62 13.37 10.85 2.68
CA VAL A 62 14.84 10.76 2.62
C VAL A 62 15.34 10.86 1.18
N LEU A 63 14.75 10.11 0.26
CA LEU A 63 15.15 10.11 -1.14
C LEU A 63 14.82 11.43 -1.85
N THR A 64 13.70 12.07 -1.50
CA THR A 64 13.34 13.39 -2.03
C THR A 64 14.32 14.46 -1.55
N ALA A 65 14.72 14.46 -0.28
CA ALA A 65 15.74 15.37 0.24
C ALA A 65 17.09 15.17 -0.46
N LEU A 66 17.46 13.91 -0.70
CA LEU A 66 18.71 13.56 -1.39
C LEU A 66 18.69 13.99 -2.87
N LEU A 67 17.55 13.84 -3.56
CA LEU A 67 17.33 14.39 -4.91
C LEU A 67 17.51 15.91 -4.94
N SER A 68 16.86 16.63 -4.02
CA SER A 68 16.96 18.09 -3.94
C SER A 68 18.40 18.55 -3.71
N PHE A 69 19.14 17.86 -2.83
CA PHE A 69 20.56 18.14 -2.59
C PHE A 69 21.40 17.92 -3.85
N LEU A 70 21.20 16.81 -4.56
CA LEU A 70 21.91 16.53 -5.80
C LEU A 70 21.56 17.52 -6.90
N ALA A 71 20.28 17.92 -7.02
CA ALA A 71 19.85 18.93 -7.97
C ALA A 71 20.55 20.28 -7.74
N ILE A 72 20.67 20.72 -6.48
CA ILE A 72 21.41 21.94 -6.12
C ILE A 72 22.89 21.82 -6.51
N ARG A 73 23.52 20.67 -6.21
CA ARG A 73 24.93 20.43 -6.57
C ARG A 73 25.17 20.47 -8.08
N VAL A 74 24.27 19.88 -8.87
CA VAL A 74 24.35 19.90 -10.34
C VAL A 74 24.18 21.31 -10.91
N VAL A 75 23.35 22.16 -10.29
CA VAL A 75 23.21 23.57 -10.72
C VAL A 75 24.43 24.42 -10.36
N GLN A 76 25.10 24.11 -9.24
CA GLN A 76 26.30 24.83 -8.79
C GLN A 76 27.54 24.45 -9.61
N ASP A 77 27.70 23.16 -9.92
CA ASP A 77 28.73 22.70 -10.87
C ASP A 77 28.29 23.09 -12.29
N ARG A 78 28.84 24.18 -12.85
CA ARG A 78 28.52 24.64 -14.22
C ARG A 78 28.90 23.63 -15.34
N ASP A 79 29.47 22.48 -14.99
CA ASP A 79 29.76 21.35 -15.89
C ASP A 79 28.55 20.41 -15.99
N VAL A 80 27.53 20.85 -16.73
CA VAL A 80 26.22 20.18 -16.86
C VAL A 80 26.27 18.92 -17.76
N LEU A 81 27.43 18.54 -18.30
CA LEU A 81 27.55 17.52 -19.36
C LEU A 81 28.39 16.29 -19.02
N ASP A 82 28.61 15.99 -17.74
CA ASP A 82 29.18 14.69 -17.38
C ASP A 82 28.07 13.61 -17.38
N PHE A 83 28.05 12.79 -18.44
CA PHE A 83 27.09 11.70 -18.63
C PHE A 83 27.05 10.73 -17.44
N LYS A 84 28.17 10.57 -16.71
CA LYS A 84 28.19 9.76 -15.48
C LYS A 84 27.36 10.39 -14.36
N LYS A 85 27.43 11.72 -14.15
CA LYS A 85 26.62 12.43 -13.15
C LYS A 85 25.13 12.37 -13.48
N MET A 86 24.75 12.50 -14.76
CA MET A 86 23.36 12.34 -15.20
C MET A 86 22.81 10.93 -14.94
N SER A 87 23.62 9.88 -15.18
CA SER A 87 23.19 8.50 -14.95
C SER A 87 22.81 8.23 -13.48
N GLY A 88 23.56 8.80 -12.53
CA GLY A 88 23.25 8.71 -11.10
C GLY A 88 21.91 9.36 -10.72
N VAL A 89 21.60 10.53 -11.30
CA VAL A 89 20.32 11.22 -11.06
C VAL A 89 19.14 10.41 -11.61
N VAL A 90 19.28 9.82 -12.79
CA VAL A 90 18.23 8.98 -13.40
C VAL A 90 17.97 7.71 -12.58
N VAL A 91 19.02 7.06 -12.07
CA VAL A 91 18.88 5.91 -11.17
C VAL A 91 18.15 6.31 -9.90
N LEU A 92 18.52 7.45 -9.31
CA LEU A 92 17.90 7.92 -8.07
C LEU A 92 16.42 8.30 -8.25
N MET A 93 16.09 8.97 -9.36
CA MET A 93 14.70 9.25 -9.76
C MET A 93 13.90 7.95 -9.92
N SER A 94 14.48 6.93 -10.56
CA SER A 94 13.83 5.63 -10.74
C SER A 94 13.56 4.94 -9.39
N LEU A 95 14.50 5.02 -8.45
CA LEU A 95 14.33 4.51 -7.09
C LEU A 95 13.22 5.26 -6.34
N VAL A 96 13.19 6.59 -6.41
CA VAL A 96 12.16 7.43 -5.79
C VAL A 96 10.79 7.05 -6.31
N PHE A 97 10.65 6.96 -7.64
CA PHE A 97 9.39 6.56 -8.28
C PHE A 97 8.96 5.15 -7.87
N GLY A 98 9.91 4.21 -7.79
CA GLY A 98 9.66 2.85 -7.31
C GLY A 98 9.14 2.81 -5.86
N VAL A 99 9.74 3.59 -4.96
CA VAL A 99 9.31 3.70 -3.56
C VAL A 99 7.93 4.35 -3.45
N ILE A 100 7.64 5.40 -4.24
CA ILE A 100 6.32 6.03 -4.29
C ILE A 100 5.25 5.02 -4.75
N LEU A 101 5.51 4.29 -5.83
CA LEU A 101 4.61 3.23 -6.31
C LEU A 101 4.39 2.15 -5.25
N ASN A 102 5.44 1.73 -4.54
CA ASN A 102 5.33 0.74 -3.47
C ASN A 102 4.53 1.27 -2.27
N THR A 103 4.69 2.55 -1.95
CA THR A 103 3.92 3.24 -0.91
C THR A 103 2.43 3.25 -1.25
N PHE A 104 2.08 3.58 -2.50
CA PHE A 104 0.70 3.56 -2.98
C PHE A 104 0.08 2.16 -2.93
N LYS A 105 0.84 1.14 -3.33
CA LYS A 105 0.43 -0.28 -3.20
C LYS A 105 0.11 -0.62 -1.75
N LEU A 106 1.02 -0.34 -0.82
CA LEU A 106 0.83 -0.61 0.60
C LEU A 106 -0.34 0.15 1.21
N TYR A 107 -0.56 1.41 0.80
CA TYR A 107 -1.73 2.18 1.21
C TYR A 107 -3.03 1.47 0.80
N LYS A 108 -3.14 1.05 -0.47
CA LYS A 108 -4.33 0.35 -0.97
C LYS A 108 -4.57 -0.97 -0.23
N LEU A 109 -3.53 -1.75 0.01
CA LEU A 109 -3.61 -3.00 0.77
C LEU A 109 -4.12 -2.74 2.20
N LYS A 110 -3.53 -1.74 2.88
CA LYS A 110 -3.90 -1.35 4.23
C LYS A 110 -5.38 -0.94 4.31
N THR A 111 -5.83 -0.02 3.47
CA THR A 111 -7.21 0.49 3.49
C THR A 111 -8.23 -0.62 3.21
N ASN A 112 -7.95 -1.47 2.21
CA ASN A 112 -8.84 -2.59 1.89
C ASN A 112 -8.92 -3.60 3.04
N LEU A 113 -7.81 -3.87 3.72
CA LEU A 113 -7.78 -4.72 4.92
C LEU A 113 -8.57 -4.13 6.09
N GLU A 114 -8.41 -2.83 6.35
CA GLU A 114 -9.17 -2.12 7.40
C GLU A 114 -10.68 -2.23 7.15
N ILE A 115 -11.12 -1.99 5.91
CA ILE A 115 -12.53 -2.10 5.53
C ILE A 115 -13.01 -3.55 5.64
N LYS A 116 -12.24 -4.54 5.14
CA LYS A 116 -12.62 -5.95 5.24
C LYS A 116 -12.76 -6.41 6.68
N ILE A 117 -11.80 -6.08 7.55
CA ILE A 117 -11.85 -6.42 8.98
C ILE A 117 -13.07 -5.77 9.65
N TYR A 118 -13.33 -4.49 9.37
CA TYR A 118 -14.51 -3.80 9.89
C TYR A 118 -15.81 -4.47 9.47
N LEU A 119 -15.94 -4.83 8.19
CA LEU A 119 -17.12 -5.51 7.65
C LEU A 119 -17.34 -6.91 8.26
N ILE A 120 -16.26 -7.67 8.49
CA ILE A 120 -16.35 -8.97 9.17
C ILE A 120 -16.81 -8.78 10.63
N LYS A 121 -16.22 -7.83 11.36
CA LYS A 121 -16.64 -7.50 12.74
C LYS A 121 -18.11 -7.09 12.79
N LEU A 122 -18.54 -6.22 11.88
CA LEU A 122 -19.93 -5.78 11.79
C LEU A 122 -20.87 -6.95 11.52
N ARG A 123 -20.53 -7.84 10.57
CA ARG A 123 -21.31 -9.05 10.31
C ARG A 123 -21.45 -9.93 11.56
N ASN A 124 -20.35 -10.18 12.28
CA ASN A 124 -20.37 -11.00 13.49
C ASN A 124 -21.26 -10.41 14.58
N MET A 125 -21.34 -9.09 14.71
CA MET A 125 -22.27 -8.43 15.64
C MET A 125 -23.75 -8.60 15.24
N ILE A 126 -24.05 -8.66 13.94
CA ILE A 126 -25.42 -8.89 13.43
C ILE A 126 -25.79 -10.39 13.48
N ASP A 127 -24.81 -11.29 13.42
CA ASP A 127 -25.03 -12.75 13.53
C ASP A 127 -25.10 -13.23 15.00
N GLY A 128 -24.53 -12.48 15.95
CA GLY A 128 -24.57 -12.77 17.39
C GLY A 128 -25.70 -12.09 18.18
N ASN A 129 -26.51 -11.26 17.52
CA ASN A 129 -27.78 -10.69 18.00
C ASN A 129 -28.94 -11.31 17.22
#